data_AF-A0A5B1B4S3-F1
#
_entry.id   AF-A0A5B1B4S3-F1
#
_cell.length_a   1.000
_cell.length_b   1.000
_cell.length_c   1.000
_cell.angle_alpha   90.00
_cell.angle_beta   90.00
_cell.angle_gamma   90.00
#
_symmetry.space_group_name_H-M   'P 1'
#
loop_
_entity.id
_entity.type
_entity.pdbx_description
1 polymer ?
#
loop_
_entity_poly.entity_id
_entity_poly.type
_entity_poly.pdbx_seq_one_letter_code
_entity_poly.pdbx_strand_id
1 'polypeptide(L)'
;MDITDEILSVNNVFEAISTEIVNEVGDRLSIPFNIKNLPDHKDYSVRLKKVKNFEYIYTDLDNIKCDCLYWFTLKTKEEAQALNDLLNIYRVSNIKGNENYRSVPATNKNEESNVLYVGIRRGGFNKTWGTSNITNRINQHLGYYRNGNTQGLQLIHFAKGYDFDITINVVKIESSHSMYLNIIEKLVAQKLKPLCGRH
;
A
#
# COMPACT_ATOMS: atom_id res chain seq x y z
N MET A 1 26.06 5.34 31.76
CA MET A 1 25.28 5.52 30.52
C MET A 1 23.85 5.23 30.88
N ASP A 2 22.97 6.23 30.81
CA ASP A 2 21.56 6.08 31.16
C ASP A 2 20.81 5.47 29.95
N ILE A 3 20.13 4.36 30.18
CA ILE A 3 19.33 3.67 29.15
C ILE A 3 18.26 4.60 28.57
N THR A 4 17.76 5.54 29.38
CA THR A 4 16.75 6.53 28.96
C THR A 4 17.28 7.45 27.87
N ASP A 5 18.51 7.93 28.03
CA ASP A 5 19.17 8.82 27.06
C ASP A 5 19.44 8.09 25.74
N GLU A 6 19.81 6.81 25.80
CA GLU A 6 20.00 5.97 24.61
C GLU A 6 18.70 5.75 23.84
N ILE A 7 17.62 5.42 24.54
CA ILE A 7 16.29 5.26 23.93
C ILE A 7 15.86 6.57 23.26
N LEU A 8 16.08 7.70 23.91
CA LEU A 8 15.77 9.02 23.34
C LEU A 8 16.57 9.28 22.06
N SER A 9 17.87 8.97 22.08
CA SER A 9 18.76 9.11 20.92
C SER A 9 18.28 8.25 19.74
N VAL A 10 17.95 6.98 19.99
CA VAL A 10 17.42 6.06 18.97
C VAL A 10 16.08 6.55 18.41
N ASN A 11 15.18 7.01 19.28
CA ASN A 11 13.90 7.57 18.84
C ASN A 11 14.09 8.78 17.93
N ASN A 12 14.99 9.71 18.27
CA ASN A 12 15.27 10.88 17.45
C ASN A 12 15.78 10.50 16.05
N VAL A 13 16.59 9.45 15.95
CA VAL A 13 17.05 8.92 14.64
C VAL A 13 15.88 8.41 13.81
N PHE A 14 14.99 7.60 14.39
CA PHE A 14 13.82 7.08 13.66
C PHE A 14 12.78 8.17 13.34
N GLU A 15 12.63 9.18 14.19
CA GLU A 15 11.80 10.35 13.91
C GLU A 15 12.35 11.18 12.74
N ALA A 16 13.67 11.36 12.67
CA ALA A 16 14.32 12.02 11.53
C ALA A 16 14.09 11.23 10.24
N ILE A 17 14.35 9.92 10.24
CA ILE A 17 14.13 9.03 9.09
C ILE A 17 12.67 9.08 8.61
N SER A 18 11.71 8.95 9.52
CA SER A 18 10.29 8.95 9.16
C SER A 18 9.80 10.31 8.67
N THR A 19 10.37 11.41 9.19
CA THR A 19 10.09 12.76 8.70
C THR A 19 10.64 12.95 7.29
N GLU A 20 11.84 12.45 7.03
CA GLU A 20 12.44 12.46 5.70
C GLU A 20 11.57 11.70 4.69
N ILE A 21 11.20 10.45 4.99
CA ILE A 21 10.33 9.64 4.11
C ILE A 21 9.02 10.34 3.72
N VAL A 22 8.42 11.11 4.64
CA VAL A 22 7.17 11.84 4.38
C VAL A 22 7.41 13.08 3.51
N ASN A 23 8.54 13.76 3.70
CA ASN A 23 8.84 15.05 3.08
C ASN A 23 9.63 14.95 1.75
N GLU A 24 10.54 13.99 1.63
CA GLU A 24 11.45 13.84 0.49
C GLU A 24 10.71 13.26 -0.72
N VAL A 25 10.35 14.13 -1.65
CA VAL A 25 9.66 13.75 -2.90
C VAL A 25 10.62 13.16 -3.94
N GLY A 26 11.93 13.46 -3.84
CA GLY A 26 12.93 13.15 -4.86
C GLY A 26 13.19 11.66 -5.10
N ASP A 27 13.31 10.88 -4.03
CA ASP A 27 13.58 9.43 -4.12
C ASP A 27 12.31 8.57 -4.09
N ARG A 28 11.14 9.22 -4.05
CA ARG A 28 9.83 8.58 -4.03
C ARG A 28 9.36 8.28 -5.44
N LEU A 29 9.09 7.01 -5.71
CA LEU A 29 8.35 6.59 -6.89
C LEU A 29 6.85 6.85 -6.66
N SER A 30 6.25 7.71 -7.48
CA SER A 30 4.82 8.04 -7.43
C SER A 30 4.13 7.62 -8.73
N ILE A 31 3.19 6.69 -8.63
CA ILE A 31 2.53 6.04 -9.78
C ILE A 31 1.04 6.37 -9.73
N PRO A 32 0.55 7.32 -10.54
CA PRO A 32 -0.86 7.65 -10.60
C PRO A 32 -1.63 6.62 -11.45
N PHE A 33 -2.85 6.30 -11.04
CA PHE A 33 -3.81 5.55 -11.85
C PHE A 33 -5.23 5.93 -11.44
N ASN A 34 -6.20 5.68 -12.32
CA ASN A 34 -7.61 5.87 -12.00
C ASN A 34 -8.31 4.51 -11.89
N ILE A 35 -9.08 4.31 -10.80
CA ILE A 35 -9.75 3.03 -10.53
C ILE A 35 -10.73 2.66 -11.66
N LYS A 36 -11.45 3.62 -12.25
CA LYS A 36 -12.46 3.34 -13.29
C LYS A 36 -11.86 2.68 -14.52
N ASN A 37 -10.58 2.90 -14.76
CA ASN A 37 -9.87 2.36 -15.92
C ASN A 37 -9.38 0.92 -15.67
N LEU A 38 -9.33 0.45 -14.42
CA LEU A 38 -8.85 -0.90 -14.10
C LEU A 38 -9.73 -1.96 -14.79
N PRO A 39 -9.13 -2.89 -15.57
CA PRO A 39 -9.89 -3.91 -16.27
C PRO A 39 -10.51 -4.91 -15.28
N ASP A 40 -11.61 -5.54 -15.67
CA ASP A 40 -12.14 -6.69 -14.92
C ASP A 40 -11.06 -7.78 -14.76
N HIS A 41 -10.95 -8.39 -13.57
CA HIS A 41 -9.96 -9.45 -13.35
C HIS A 41 -10.30 -10.77 -14.07
N LYS A 42 -11.55 -10.95 -14.50
CA LYS A 42 -12.11 -12.14 -15.18
C LYS A 42 -11.67 -13.45 -14.52
N ASP A 43 -12.13 -13.68 -13.29
CA ASP A 43 -11.72 -14.82 -12.45
C ASP A 43 -10.20 -15.02 -12.36
N TYR A 44 -9.47 -13.91 -12.21
CA TYR A 44 -8.00 -13.87 -12.09
C TYR A 44 -7.24 -14.33 -13.34
N SER A 45 -7.90 -14.42 -14.49
CA SER A 45 -7.24 -14.70 -15.77
C SER A 45 -6.50 -13.47 -16.31
N VAL A 46 -6.95 -12.26 -15.97
CA VAL A 46 -6.28 -11.02 -16.36
C VAL A 46 -5.04 -10.79 -15.51
N ARG A 47 -3.90 -10.74 -16.17
CA ARG A 47 -2.62 -10.33 -15.57
C ARG A 47 -2.41 -8.86 -15.86
N LEU A 48 -2.70 -7.98 -14.91
CA LEU A 48 -2.71 -6.53 -15.12
C LEU A 48 -1.40 -5.99 -15.70
N LYS A 49 -0.25 -6.55 -15.29
CA LYS A 49 1.08 -6.24 -15.85
C LYS A 49 1.20 -6.46 -17.36
N LYS A 50 0.40 -7.36 -17.95
CA LYS A 50 0.37 -7.65 -19.40
C LYS A 50 -0.72 -6.88 -20.14
N VAL A 51 -1.56 -6.12 -19.43
CA VAL A 51 -2.60 -5.33 -20.06
C VAL A 51 -1.97 -4.05 -20.58
N LYS A 52 -2.12 -3.83 -21.89
CA LYS A 52 -1.69 -2.59 -22.54
C LYS A 52 -2.27 -1.39 -21.80
N ASN A 53 -1.45 -0.36 -21.58
CA ASN A 53 -1.77 0.83 -20.79
C ASN A 53 -1.81 0.65 -19.26
N PHE A 54 -1.50 -0.53 -18.71
CA PHE A 54 -1.34 -0.74 -17.26
C PHE A 54 0.02 -1.32 -16.86
N GLU A 55 0.85 -1.69 -17.83
CA GLU A 55 2.23 -2.12 -17.59
C GLU A 55 3.08 -1.06 -16.88
N TYR A 56 2.77 0.23 -17.10
CA TYR A 56 3.47 1.36 -16.50
C TYR A 56 3.41 1.32 -14.96
N ILE A 57 2.33 0.77 -14.38
CA ILE A 57 2.20 0.62 -12.93
C ILE A 57 3.31 -0.25 -12.35
N TYR A 58 3.84 -1.20 -13.14
CA TYR A 58 4.77 -2.21 -12.66
C TYR A 58 6.21 -2.00 -13.13
N THR A 59 6.42 -1.16 -14.14
CA THR A 59 7.72 -1.03 -14.83
C THR A 59 8.83 -0.69 -13.85
N ASP A 60 8.62 0.32 -12.99
CA ASP A 60 9.62 0.72 -12.00
C ASP A 60 9.58 -0.13 -10.72
N LEU A 61 8.41 -0.69 -10.38
CA LEU A 61 8.25 -1.55 -9.20
C LEU A 61 9.08 -2.83 -9.29
N ASP A 62 9.24 -3.40 -10.49
CA ASP A 62 10.05 -4.61 -10.68
C ASP A 62 11.55 -4.38 -10.46
N ASN A 63 12.00 -3.13 -10.51
CA ASN A 63 13.37 -2.74 -10.20
C ASN A 63 13.62 -2.59 -8.69
N ILE A 64 12.56 -2.50 -7.87
CA ILE A 64 12.66 -2.39 -6.42
C ILE A 64 12.81 -3.80 -5.82
N LYS A 65 14.05 -4.17 -5.52
CA LYS A 65 14.40 -5.50 -4.97
C LYS A 65 14.76 -5.45 -3.48
N CYS A 66 14.90 -4.26 -2.90
CA CYS A 66 15.16 -4.03 -1.48
C CYS A 66 13.86 -3.93 -0.67
N ASP A 67 13.98 -3.79 0.65
CA ASP A 67 12.86 -3.42 1.50
C ASP A 67 12.30 -2.07 1.04
N CYS A 68 11.01 -1.86 1.24
CA CYS A 68 10.35 -0.61 0.89
C CYS A 68 9.13 -0.34 1.76
N LEU A 69 8.80 0.93 1.85
CA LEU A 69 7.56 1.43 2.42
C LEU A 69 6.72 2.00 1.26
N TYR A 70 5.41 1.78 1.32
CA TYR A 70 4.49 2.24 0.29
C TYR A 70 3.18 2.72 0.88
N TRP A 71 2.48 3.60 0.17
CA TRP A 71 1.18 4.09 0.59
C TRP A 71 0.33 4.52 -0.61
N PHE A 72 -0.98 4.56 -0.38
CA PHE A 72 -1.99 4.96 -1.37
C PHE A 72 -2.55 6.32 -0.99
N THR A 73 -2.45 7.31 -1.87
CA THR A 73 -3.03 8.65 -1.67
C THR A 73 -4.07 8.98 -2.72
N LEU A 74 -5.06 9.77 -2.33
CA LEU A 74 -5.99 10.44 -3.24
C LEU A 74 -5.70 11.94 -3.28
N LYS A 75 -6.33 12.65 -4.21
CA LYS A 75 -6.08 14.07 -4.43
C LYS A 75 -6.51 14.89 -3.24
N THR A 76 -7.64 14.56 -2.64
CA THR A 76 -8.17 15.25 -1.46
C THR A 76 -8.56 14.28 -0.34
N LYS A 77 -8.76 14.81 0.86
CA LYS A 77 -9.26 14.04 2.01
C LYS A 77 -10.68 13.54 1.79
N GLU A 78 -11.52 14.31 1.11
CA GLU A 78 -12.91 13.97 0.82
C GLU A 78 -13.00 12.78 -0.14
N GLU A 79 -12.16 12.76 -1.18
CA GLU A 79 -12.06 11.61 -2.08
C GLU A 79 -11.56 10.37 -1.32
N ALA A 80 -10.53 10.54 -0.49
CA ALA A 80 -9.99 9.44 0.32
C ALA A 80 -11.04 8.87 1.27
N GLN A 81 -11.81 9.73 1.93
CA GLN A 81 -12.89 9.34 2.82
C GLN A 81 -14.01 8.63 2.04
N ALA A 82 -14.43 9.16 0.90
CA ALA A 82 -15.45 8.53 0.06
C ALA A 82 -15.03 7.11 -0.39
N LEU A 83 -13.77 6.92 -0.77
CA LEU A 83 -13.26 5.59 -1.09
C LEU A 83 -13.18 4.68 0.15
N ASN A 84 -12.79 5.21 1.30
CA ASN A 84 -12.78 4.45 2.56
C ASN A 84 -14.19 4.06 3.02
N ASP A 85 -15.21 4.87 2.72
CA ASP A 85 -16.61 4.55 3.00
C ASP A 85 -17.09 3.38 2.14
N LEU A 86 -16.73 3.35 0.85
CA LEU A 86 -16.98 2.17 0.00
C LEU A 86 -16.29 0.92 0.56
N LEU A 87 -15.06 1.06 1.05
CA LEU A 87 -14.34 -0.03 1.71
C LEU A 87 -15.02 -0.48 3.01
N ASN A 88 -15.56 0.44 3.81
CA ASN A 88 -16.34 0.14 5.01
C ASN A 88 -17.63 -0.63 4.67
N ILE A 89 -18.36 -0.21 3.63
CA ILE A 89 -19.54 -0.93 3.14
C ILE A 89 -19.14 -2.34 2.69
N TYR A 90 -18.04 -2.48 1.94
CA TYR A 90 -17.54 -3.77 1.51
C TYR A 90 -17.16 -4.67 2.69
N ARG A 91 -16.51 -4.15 3.74
CA ARG A 91 -16.17 -4.93 4.95
C ARG A 91 -17.40 -5.59 5.59
N VAL A 92 -18.56 -4.91 5.59
CA VAL A 92 -19.80 -5.44 6.19
C VAL A 92 -20.36 -6.61 5.38
N SER A 93 -20.33 -6.52 4.05
CA SER A 93 -20.86 -7.57 3.15
C SER A 93 -19.84 -8.69 2.87
N ASN A 94 -18.55 -8.44 3.08
CA ASN A 94 -17.45 -9.36 2.81
C ASN A 94 -17.20 -10.32 3.99
N ILE A 95 -18.12 -11.26 4.16
CA ILE A 95 -18.13 -12.21 5.27
C ILE A 95 -17.13 -13.35 5.04
N LYS A 96 -16.28 -13.62 6.04
CA LYS A 96 -15.32 -14.73 6.01
C LYS A 96 -16.03 -16.07 5.95
N GLY A 97 -15.61 -16.93 5.02
CA GLY A 97 -16.23 -18.24 4.76
C GLY A 97 -17.03 -18.27 3.45
N ASN A 98 -17.39 -17.11 2.90
CA ASN A 98 -17.97 -17.04 1.55
C ASN A 98 -16.89 -17.31 0.48
N GLU A 99 -17.28 -17.93 -0.63
CA GLU A 99 -16.37 -18.26 -1.75
C GLU A 99 -15.68 -17.02 -2.34
N ASN A 100 -16.39 -15.88 -2.32
CA ASN A 100 -15.91 -14.59 -2.82
C ASN A 100 -15.22 -13.73 -1.76
N TYR A 101 -14.96 -14.26 -0.56
CA TYR A 101 -14.32 -13.51 0.51
C TYR A 101 -12.93 -12.99 0.11
N ARG A 102 -12.65 -11.72 0.39
CA ARG A 102 -11.33 -11.10 0.21
C ARG A 102 -10.90 -10.33 1.45
N SER A 103 -9.82 -10.73 2.09
CA SER A 103 -9.28 -10.05 3.26
C SER A 103 -8.85 -8.63 2.90
N VAL A 104 -9.42 -7.66 3.64
CA VAL A 104 -9.15 -6.22 3.51
C VAL A 104 -8.58 -5.64 4.81
N PRO A 105 -7.91 -4.47 4.78
CA PRO A 105 -7.34 -3.86 5.98
C PRO A 105 -8.44 -3.49 6.97
N ALA A 106 -8.12 -3.54 8.26
CA ALA A 106 -9.02 -3.08 9.31
C ALA A 106 -9.31 -1.57 9.17
N THR A 107 -10.45 -1.15 9.70
CA THR A 107 -10.78 0.27 9.84
C THR A 107 -9.79 0.97 10.78
N ASN A 108 -9.45 2.22 10.48
CA ASN A 108 -8.70 3.12 11.36
C ASN A 108 -9.62 4.27 11.80
N LYS A 109 -9.31 4.94 12.91
CA LYS A 109 -10.09 6.07 13.45
C LYS A 109 -9.71 7.43 12.84
N ASN A 110 -8.78 7.44 11.89
CA ASN A 110 -8.39 8.67 11.21
C ASN A 110 -9.46 9.05 10.20
N GLU A 111 -9.83 10.33 10.17
CA GLU A 111 -10.86 10.88 9.27
C GLU A 111 -10.31 12.06 8.43
N GLU A 112 -9.18 12.64 8.86
CA GLU A 112 -8.58 13.85 8.26
C GLU A 112 -7.26 13.52 7.56
N SER A 113 -7.32 12.67 6.52
CA SER A 113 -6.17 12.33 5.69
C SER A 113 -6.56 12.03 4.26
N ASN A 114 -5.70 12.39 3.31
CA ASN A 114 -5.80 11.94 1.92
C ASN A 114 -5.08 10.59 1.67
N VAL A 115 -4.49 10.00 2.71
CA VAL A 115 -3.79 8.71 2.65
C VAL A 115 -4.75 7.60 3.04
N LEU A 116 -5.00 6.67 2.13
CA LEU A 116 -5.91 5.55 2.38
C LEU A 116 -5.26 4.45 3.21
N TYR A 117 -4.02 4.08 2.89
CA TYR A 117 -3.34 2.92 3.44
C TYR A 117 -1.82 3.10 3.39
N VAL A 118 -1.13 2.63 4.43
CA VAL A 118 0.33 2.53 4.50
C VAL A 118 0.70 1.04 4.63
N GLY A 119 1.82 0.64 4.05
CA GLY A 119 2.32 -0.71 4.19
C GLY A 119 3.82 -0.80 3.95
N ILE A 120 4.41 -1.90 4.39
CA ILE A 120 5.79 -2.26 4.07
C ILE A 120 5.86 -3.53 3.25
N ARG A 121 6.95 -3.66 2.50
CA ARG A 121 7.27 -4.91 1.82
C ARG A 121 8.75 -5.20 1.89
N ARG A 122 9.08 -6.41 2.36
CA ARG A 122 10.44 -6.92 2.31
C ARG A 122 10.89 -7.13 0.87
N GLY A 123 12.16 -6.84 0.64
CA GLY A 123 12.85 -7.06 -0.62
C GLY A 123 12.79 -8.50 -1.07
N GLY A 124 13.02 -8.69 -2.37
CA GLY A 124 13.00 -9.98 -3.01
C GLY A 124 12.48 -9.93 -4.44
N PHE A 125 12.90 -10.92 -5.21
CA PHE A 125 12.58 -11.04 -6.61
C PHE A 125 12.22 -12.49 -6.93
N ASN A 126 11.05 -12.69 -7.53
CA ASN A 126 10.64 -14.01 -7.98
C ASN A 126 11.15 -14.25 -9.39
N LYS A 127 12.16 -15.11 -9.53
CA LYS A 127 12.77 -15.46 -10.83
C LYS A 127 11.78 -16.13 -11.78
N THR A 128 10.85 -16.94 -11.28
CA THR A 128 9.86 -17.67 -12.08
C THR A 128 8.86 -16.73 -12.73
N TRP A 129 8.41 -15.71 -11.99
CA TRP A 129 7.40 -14.77 -12.47
C TRP A 129 8.01 -13.48 -13.05
N GLY A 130 9.31 -13.26 -12.84
CA GLY A 130 9.99 -12.03 -13.26
C GLY A 130 9.39 -10.79 -12.58
N THR A 131 9.04 -10.90 -11.30
CA THR A 131 8.41 -9.81 -10.54
C THR A 131 9.07 -9.58 -9.20
N SER A 132 9.14 -8.32 -8.78
CA SER A 132 9.55 -7.98 -7.42
C SER A 132 8.47 -8.31 -6.39
N ASN A 133 8.87 -8.38 -5.13
CA ASN A 133 7.96 -8.55 -4.02
C ASN A 133 6.95 -7.40 -3.88
N ILE A 134 7.35 -6.16 -4.20
CA ILE A 134 6.45 -5.00 -4.17
C ILE A 134 5.47 -5.03 -5.36
N THR A 135 5.89 -5.43 -6.55
CA THR A 135 4.98 -5.65 -7.69
C THR A 135 3.85 -6.61 -7.34
N ASN A 136 4.18 -7.76 -6.75
CA ASN A 136 3.17 -8.74 -6.35
C ASN A 136 2.23 -8.18 -5.27
N ARG A 137 2.78 -7.37 -4.35
CA ARG A 137 2.00 -6.72 -3.28
C ARG A 137 1.05 -5.66 -3.83
N ILE A 138 1.49 -4.83 -4.77
CA ILE A 138 0.63 -3.84 -5.42
C ILE A 138 -0.47 -4.53 -6.23
N ASN A 139 -0.15 -5.56 -7.03
CA ASN A 139 -1.15 -6.34 -7.76
C ASN A 139 -2.23 -6.94 -6.83
N GLN A 140 -1.84 -7.34 -5.62
CA GLN A 140 -2.75 -7.80 -4.58
C GLN A 140 -3.64 -6.65 -4.04
N HIS A 141 -3.08 -5.47 -3.76
CA HIS A 141 -3.88 -4.31 -3.33
C HIS A 141 -4.89 -3.88 -4.39
N LEU A 142 -4.53 -3.97 -5.67
CA LEU A 142 -5.44 -3.70 -6.77
C LEU A 142 -6.55 -4.76 -6.90
N GLY A 143 -6.36 -5.98 -6.35
CA GLY A 143 -7.39 -7.02 -6.28
C GLY A 143 -7.26 -8.12 -7.34
N TYR A 144 -6.11 -8.23 -8.00
CA TYR A 144 -5.83 -9.24 -9.04
C TYR A 144 -5.11 -10.48 -8.51
N TYR A 145 -5.03 -10.64 -7.18
CA TYR A 145 -4.47 -11.83 -6.57
C TYR A 145 -5.58 -12.82 -6.21
N ARG A 146 -5.47 -14.06 -6.70
CA ARG A 146 -6.51 -15.09 -6.57
C ARG A 146 -6.79 -15.50 -5.12
N ASN A 147 -5.77 -15.55 -4.27
CA ASN A 147 -5.96 -15.98 -2.89
C ASN A 147 -6.57 -14.85 -2.06
N GLY A 148 -7.86 -14.98 -1.77
CA GLY A 148 -8.60 -14.02 -0.99
C GLY A 148 -8.22 -13.93 0.48
N ASN A 149 -7.48 -14.88 1.05
CA ASN A 149 -7.11 -14.82 2.47
C ASN A 149 -5.95 -13.87 2.75
N THR A 150 -5.19 -13.49 1.73
CA THR A 150 -4.09 -12.56 1.90
C THR A 150 -4.64 -11.13 1.90
N GLN A 151 -4.40 -10.39 2.99
CA GLN A 151 -4.92 -9.03 3.16
C GLN A 151 -4.33 -8.08 2.11
N GLY A 152 -5.18 -7.36 1.39
CA GLY A 152 -4.83 -6.26 0.49
C GLY A 152 -6.00 -5.28 0.42
N LEU A 153 -5.86 -4.13 -0.24
CA LEU A 153 -6.99 -3.20 -0.39
C LEU A 153 -8.13 -3.82 -1.18
N GLN A 154 -7.83 -4.65 -2.19
CA GLN A 154 -8.79 -5.32 -3.06
C GLN A 154 -9.65 -4.34 -3.88
N LEU A 155 -9.06 -3.24 -4.37
CA LEU A 155 -9.77 -2.08 -4.91
C LEU A 155 -10.84 -2.42 -5.96
N ILE A 156 -10.56 -3.30 -6.93
CA ILE A 156 -11.55 -3.63 -7.98
C ILE A 156 -12.78 -4.37 -7.46
N HIS A 157 -12.76 -4.90 -6.24
CA HIS A 157 -13.89 -5.66 -5.69
C HIS A 157 -15.01 -4.77 -5.14
N PHE A 158 -14.72 -3.49 -4.87
CA PHE A 158 -15.70 -2.57 -4.27
C PHE A 158 -15.71 -1.18 -4.90
N ALA A 159 -14.63 -0.76 -5.56
CA ALA A 159 -14.51 0.58 -6.14
C ALA A 159 -14.54 0.58 -7.68
N LYS A 160 -14.79 -0.57 -8.31
CA LYS A 160 -14.88 -0.66 -9.78
C LYS A 160 -16.01 0.22 -10.31
N GLY A 161 -15.70 1.02 -11.33
CA GLY A 161 -16.65 1.96 -11.94
C GLY A 161 -16.71 3.33 -11.27
N TYR A 162 -16.06 3.51 -10.12
CA TYR A 162 -15.92 4.82 -9.48
C TYR A 162 -14.70 5.57 -10.01
N ASP A 163 -14.83 6.89 -10.13
CA ASP A 163 -13.83 7.78 -10.68
C ASP A 163 -12.92 8.35 -9.58
N PHE A 164 -11.99 7.52 -9.09
CA PHE A 164 -10.99 7.94 -8.11
C PHE A 164 -9.59 7.90 -8.72
N ASP A 165 -8.90 9.04 -8.66
CA ASP A 165 -7.47 9.14 -8.96
C ASP A 165 -6.67 8.76 -7.71
N ILE A 166 -5.91 7.68 -7.83
CA ILE A 166 -5.04 7.16 -6.77
C ILE A 166 -3.59 7.31 -7.20
N THR A 167 -2.73 7.71 -6.28
CA THR A 167 -1.28 7.60 -6.44
C THR A 167 -0.73 6.54 -5.51
N ILE A 168 0.02 5.59 -6.06
CA ILE A 168 0.83 4.64 -5.30
C ILE A 168 2.19 5.28 -5.10
N ASN A 169 2.57 5.47 -3.85
CA ASN A 169 3.86 6.02 -3.47
C ASN A 169 4.73 4.89 -2.93
N VAL A 170 6.00 4.82 -3.33
CA VAL A 170 6.95 3.81 -2.86
C VAL A 170 8.29 4.47 -2.59
N VAL A 171 8.83 4.22 -1.40
CA VAL A 171 10.18 4.65 -0.99
C VAL A 171 11.01 3.41 -0.70
N LYS A 172 12.20 3.35 -1.32
CA LYS A 172 13.17 2.29 -1.10
C LYS A 172 13.80 2.45 0.28
N ILE A 173 13.93 1.35 1.01
CA ILE A 173 14.61 1.30 2.30
C ILE A 173 15.73 0.28 2.16
N GLU A 174 16.93 0.78 1.88
CA GLU A 174 18.14 -0.05 1.79
C GLU A 174 18.71 -0.26 3.21
N SER A 175 17.99 -1.07 4.00
CA SER A 175 18.43 -1.47 5.33
C SER A 175 19.08 -2.83 5.31
N SER A 176 20.17 -2.99 6.07
CA SER A 176 20.76 -4.31 6.38
C SER A 176 19.88 -5.15 7.31
N HIS A 177 18.91 -4.52 8.00
CA HIS A 177 18.07 -5.16 9.01
C HIS A 177 16.59 -4.86 8.79
N SER A 178 15.83 -5.89 8.41
CA SER A 178 14.37 -5.79 8.17
C SER A 178 13.54 -5.50 9.44
N MET A 179 14.13 -5.54 10.65
CA MET A 179 13.43 -5.21 11.89
C MET A 179 13.02 -3.73 11.95
N TYR A 180 13.86 -2.85 11.41
CA TYR A 180 13.62 -1.40 11.39
C TYR A 180 12.43 -1.03 10.52
N LEU A 181 12.12 -1.86 9.53
CA LEU A 181 11.02 -1.62 8.60
C LEU A 181 9.67 -1.47 9.31
N ASN A 182 9.40 -2.29 10.34
CA ASN A 182 8.15 -2.18 11.11
C ASN A 182 8.11 -0.91 11.99
N ILE A 183 9.25 -0.50 12.54
CA ILE A 183 9.34 0.72 13.36
C ILE A 183 9.09 1.94 12.47
N ILE A 184 9.76 1.98 11.32
CA ILE A 184 9.60 3.03 10.31
C ILE A 184 8.15 3.08 9.81
N GLU A 185 7.54 1.93 9.49
CA GLU A 185 6.12 1.86 9.10
C GLU A 185 5.21 2.54 10.12
N LYS A 186 5.41 2.24 11.40
CA LYS A 186 4.58 2.77 12.47
C LYS A 186 4.71 4.28 12.59
N LEU A 187 5.93 4.81 12.57
CA LEU A 187 6.17 6.25 12.68
C LEU A 187 5.66 7.01 11.44
N VAL A 188 5.88 6.45 10.24
CA VAL A 188 5.35 7.03 9.01
C VAL A 188 3.81 6.99 9.01
N ALA A 189 3.19 5.91 9.45
CA ALA A 189 1.74 5.82 9.57
C ALA A 189 1.16 6.80 10.60
N GLN A 190 1.87 7.08 11.71
CA GLN A 190 1.47 8.12 12.67
C GLN A 190 1.46 9.52 12.05
N LYS A 191 2.43 9.81 11.16
CA LYS A 191 2.52 11.09 10.45
C LYS A 191 1.48 11.19 9.32
N LEU A 192 1.34 10.14 8.51
CA LEU A 192 0.43 10.08 7.35
C LEU A 192 -1.03 9.85 7.72
N LYS A 193 -1.31 9.30 8.90
CA LYS A 193 -2.66 9.04 9.44
C LYS A 193 -3.57 8.30 8.45
N PRO A 194 -3.20 7.09 7.96
CA PRO A 194 -3.98 6.40 6.96
C PRO A 194 -5.39 6.06 7.46
N LEU A 195 -6.38 6.13 6.56
CA LEU A 195 -7.79 5.87 6.88
C LEU A 195 -8.10 4.38 7.14
N CYS A 196 -7.22 3.47 6.71
CA CYS A 196 -7.31 2.04 7.04
C CYS A 196 -5.94 1.38 7.22
N GLY A 197 -5.92 0.20 7.83
CA GLY A 197 -4.70 -0.50 8.23
C GLY A 197 -4.54 -0.58 9.74
N ARG A 198 -3.71 -1.53 10.21
CA ARG A 198 -3.36 -1.67 11.63
C ARG A 198 -1.93 -1.17 11.80
N HIS A 199 -1.77 0.05 12.30
CA HIS A 199 -0.49 0.68 12.56
C HIS A 199 -0.48 1.25 13.98
#